data_AF-A0A963P566-F1
#
_entry.id   AF-A0A963P566-F1
#
_cell.length_a   1.000
_cell.length_b   1.000
_cell.length_c   1.000
_cell.angle_alpha   90.00
_cell.angle_beta   90.00
_cell.angle_gamma   90.00
#
_symmetry.space_group_name_H-M   'P 1'
#
loop_
_entity.id
_entity.type
_entity.pdbx_description
1 polymer ?
#
loop_
_entity_poly.entity_id
_entity_poly.type
_entity_poly.pdbx_seq_one_letter_code
_entity_poly.pdbx_strand_id
1 'polypeptide(L)'
;MYGMLAGLPAPAQDAPGGAAMTGSDDPEPPRFKRPAIDTDEGGLWAMMDREETRLRRSPFLVRDFALTRYLQQITCTLVADHCPDVRVHLVRTPLFNANMAPNGMMQIWTGLLLRVENEAQLVAVLGHEIGHYLERHSLERLRDAKNRAAFAQFLGLFGAVGALGQLGMLAGAFSFSREQETRADRLGMRLMRRAGYDGRQAAIVWDNLLAELRVTGGDDVGKRSPMLATHPPVESRRDELLALAGDATGRTGTQAFRDMVAPHRLAWLMDEIRRGQFEESLALLNRLAGNNPPDAELLFARGEVYRLRNDTDDARKSVEDLRQAIDLGRPPALAYRSLGLLHKQMGESAQARDAFEKYLAELPDAADSGLIRHYVTELTP
;
A
#
# COMPACT_ATOMS: atom_id res chain seq x y z
N MET A 1 -22.39 -68.75 -14.63
CA MET A 1 -21.07 -68.36 -15.16
C MET A 1 -21.04 -66.84 -15.23
N TYR A 2 -20.17 -66.24 -14.38
CA TYR A 2 -19.44 -64.96 -14.51
C TYR A 2 -19.97 -63.89 -15.49
N GLY A 3 -20.15 -62.61 -15.18
CA GLY A 3 -19.72 -61.80 -14.03
C GLY A 3 -19.41 -60.36 -14.52
N MET A 4 -20.05 -59.36 -13.89
CA MET A 4 -19.54 -58.04 -13.47
C MET A 4 -18.62 -57.19 -14.40
N LEU A 5 -19.02 -55.93 -14.69
CA LEU A 5 -18.39 -54.67 -14.19
C LEU A 5 -18.49 -53.47 -15.15
N ALA A 6 -18.70 -52.32 -14.53
CA ALA A 6 -18.73 -50.97 -15.07
C ALA A 6 -17.34 -50.52 -15.58
N GLY A 7 -17.31 -49.82 -16.71
CA GLY A 7 -16.12 -49.17 -17.25
C GLY A 7 -15.99 -47.74 -16.74
N LEU A 8 -15.19 -47.55 -15.68
CA LEU A 8 -14.54 -46.28 -15.36
C LEU A 8 -13.39 -46.04 -16.35
N PRO A 9 -13.12 -44.80 -16.78
CA PRO A 9 -11.91 -44.51 -17.54
C PRO A 9 -10.66 -44.70 -16.65
N ALA A 10 -9.64 -45.32 -17.26
CA ALA A 10 -8.37 -45.70 -16.65
C ALA A 10 -7.54 -44.50 -16.16
N PRO A 11 -6.68 -44.70 -15.14
CA PRO A 11 -5.86 -43.65 -14.56
C PRO A 11 -4.80 -43.17 -15.55
N ALA A 12 -4.69 -41.85 -15.71
CA ALA A 12 -3.55 -41.25 -16.37
C ALA A 12 -2.28 -41.54 -15.57
N GLN A 13 -1.25 -41.87 -16.33
CA GLN A 13 0.04 -42.41 -15.93
C GLN A 13 0.79 -41.53 -14.92
N ASP A 14 1.52 -42.21 -14.05
CA ASP A 14 2.42 -41.69 -13.03
C ASP A 14 3.19 -40.44 -13.48
N ALA A 15 2.79 -39.29 -12.93
CA ALA A 15 3.67 -38.14 -12.83
C ALA A 15 4.82 -38.52 -11.87
N PRO A 16 6.09 -38.21 -12.19
CA PRO A 16 7.17 -38.47 -11.26
C PRO A 16 6.90 -37.68 -9.99
N GLY A 17 6.99 -38.40 -8.86
CA GLY A 17 6.53 -37.99 -7.56
C GLY A 17 6.84 -36.54 -7.20
N GLY A 18 5.83 -35.86 -6.67
CA GLY A 18 6.01 -34.62 -5.95
C GLY A 18 7.07 -34.83 -4.89
N ALA A 19 8.26 -34.29 -5.13
CA ALA A 19 9.22 -34.05 -4.08
C ALA A 19 8.51 -33.08 -3.12
N ALA A 20 8.21 -33.58 -1.91
CA ALA A 20 7.97 -32.70 -0.79
C ALA A 20 9.16 -31.75 -0.73
N MET A 21 8.94 -30.48 -1.06
CA MET A 21 9.93 -29.42 -0.99
C MET A 21 10.25 -29.17 0.49
N THR A 22 11.13 -29.99 1.04
CA THR A 22 11.89 -29.68 2.24
C THR A 22 12.55 -28.32 2.01
N GLY A 23 12.36 -27.38 2.95
CA GLY A 23 12.77 -25.98 2.80
C GLY A 23 14.15 -25.84 2.18
N SER A 24 14.25 -25.12 1.05
CA SER A 24 15.55 -24.88 0.46
C SER A 24 16.29 -23.84 1.34
N ASP A 25 17.24 -24.36 2.10
CA ASP A 25 18.32 -23.65 2.79
C ASP A 25 19.31 -23.04 1.76
N ASP A 26 18.80 -22.46 0.66
CA ASP A 26 19.67 -21.75 -0.27
C ASP A 26 20.20 -20.51 0.46
N PRO A 27 21.54 -20.36 0.60
CA PRO A 27 22.10 -19.24 1.31
C PRO A 27 21.73 -17.94 0.59
N GLU A 28 21.42 -16.91 1.37
CA GLU A 28 21.17 -15.59 0.80
C GLU A 28 22.36 -15.10 -0.02
N PRO A 29 22.11 -14.33 -1.11
CA PRO A 29 23.20 -13.76 -1.88
C PRO A 29 24.15 -12.98 -0.96
N PRO A 30 25.48 -13.12 -1.13
CA PRO A 30 26.43 -12.39 -0.31
C PRO A 30 26.29 -10.88 -0.51
N ARG A 31 26.72 -10.09 0.49
CA ARG A 31 26.72 -8.63 0.43
C ARG A 31 27.33 -8.11 -0.87
N PHE A 32 26.63 -7.20 -1.54
CA PHE A 32 27.08 -6.66 -2.82
C PHE A 32 28.30 -5.75 -2.64
N LYS A 33 29.25 -5.88 -3.57
CA LYS A 33 30.27 -4.84 -3.79
C LYS A 33 29.72 -3.86 -4.81
N ARG A 34 29.93 -2.56 -4.56
CA ARG A 34 29.56 -1.53 -5.52
C ARG A 34 30.22 -1.83 -6.88
N PRO A 35 29.46 -1.99 -7.97
CA PRO A 35 30.01 -2.31 -9.28
C PRO A 35 30.86 -1.16 -9.86
N ALA A 36 31.80 -1.50 -10.73
CA ALA A 36 32.60 -0.51 -11.43
C ALA A 36 31.73 0.34 -12.38
N ILE A 37 31.98 1.65 -12.42
CA ILE A 37 31.09 2.62 -13.09
C ILE A 37 30.97 2.42 -14.61
N ASP A 38 31.96 1.77 -15.21
CA ASP A 38 32.04 1.43 -16.64
C ASP A 38 31.26 0.16 -17.01
N THR A 39 30.69 -0.55 -16.03
CA THR A 39 29.77 -1.67 -16.25
C THR A 39 28.32 -1.19 -16.38
N ASP A 40 27.47 -2.01 -16.99
CA ASP A 40 26.03 -1.73 -17.09
C ASP A 40 25.36 -1.57 -15.71
N GLU A 41 25.73 -2.43 -14.76
CA GLU A 41 25.25 -2.36 -13.38
C GLU A 41 25.77 -1.12 -12.65
N GLY A 42 27.04 -0.74 -12.84
CA GLY A 42 27.60 0.48 -12.26
C GLY A 42 26.91 1.74 -12.79
N GLY A 43 26.62 1.78 -14.09
CA GLY A 43 25.82 2.82 -14.72
C GLY A 43 24.39 2.88 -14.17
N LEU A 44 23.77 1.71 -13.95
CA LEU A 44 22.45 1.59 -13.33
C LEU A 44 22.43 2.13 -11.89
N TRP A 45 23.43 1.78 -11.07
CA TRP A 45 23.56 2.29 -9.71
C TRP A 45 23.77 3.80 -9.68
N ALA A 46 24.64 4.32 -10.57
CA ALA A 46 24.88 5.75 -10.68
C ALA A 46 23.65 6.54 -11.14
N MET A 47 22.78 5.92 -11.96
CA MET A 47 21.47 6.50 -12.29
C MET A 47 20.59 6.61 -11.04
N MET A 48 20.52 5.55 -10.24
CA MET A 48 19.73 5.53 -9.00
C MET A 48 20.26 6.46 -7.92
N ASP A 49 21.57 6.67 -7.83
CA ASP A 49 22.13 7.68 -6.93
C ASP A 49 21.67 9.11 -7.29
N ARG A 50 21.52 9.41 -8.58
CA ARG A 50 20.97 10.69 -9.04
C ARG A 50 19.49 10.84 -8.69
N GLU A 51 18.69 9.79 -8.90
CA GLU A 51 17.28 9.82 -8.56
C GLU A 51 17.05 9.88 -7.04
N GLU A 52 17.87 9.18 -6.23
CA GLU A 52 17.86 9.29 -4.77
C GLU A 52 18.18 10.73 -4.32
N THR A 53 19.16 11.37 -4.95
CA THR A 53 19.52 12.76 -4.66
C THR A 53 18.35 13.72 -4.94
N ARG A 54 17.59 13.49 -6.02
CA ARG A 54 16.37 14.25 -6.33
C ARG A 54 15.27 13.98 -5.30
N LEU A 55 15.03 12.72 -4.96
CA LEU A 55 14.04 12.31 -3.97
C LEU A 55 14.28 12.98 -2.62
N ARG A 56 15.53 13.00 -2.14
CA ARG A 56 15.90 13.61 -0.85
C ARG A 56 15.54 15.11 -0.75
N ARG A 57 15.50 15.80 -1.90
CA ARG A 57 15.14 17.22 -2.00
C ARG A 57 13.65 17.45 -2.28
N SER A 58 12.88 16.39 -2.52
CA SER A 58 11.47 16.47 -2.86
C SER A 58 10.62 16.99 -1.69
N PRO A 59 9.56 17.78 -1.96
CA PRO A 59 8.55 18.12 -0.96
C PRO A 59 7.68 16.90 -0.58
N PHE A 60 7.65 15.84 -1.39
CA PHE A 60 6.88 14.62 -1.13
C PHE A 60 7.60 13.66 -0.17
N LEU A 61 8.87 13.89 0.16
CA LEU A 61 9.57 13.09 1.17
C LEU A 61 8.98 13.39 2.56
N VAL A 62 8.48 12.35 3.24
CA VAL A 62 8.02 12.46 4.62
C VAL A 62 9.23 12.53 5.54
N ARG A 63 9.36 13.65 6.27
CA ARG A 63 10.48 13.92 7.19
C ARG A 63 10.08 13.66 8.64
N ASP A 64 9.70 12.42 8.93
CA ASP A 64 9.47 11.95 10.30
C ASP A 64 10.59 11.01 10.73
N PHE A 65 11.38 11.42 11.72
CA PHE A 65 12.56 10.67 12.16
C PHE A 65 12.18 9.33 12.81
N ALA A 66 11.13 9.31 13.63
CA ALA A 66 10.74 8.11 14.36
C ALA A 66 10.20 7.03 13.41
N LEU A 67 9.32 7.42 12.48
CA LEU A 67 8.76 6.56 11.47
C LEU A 67 9.82 6.07 10.48
N THR A 68 10.71 6.94 10.01
CA THR A 68 11.81 6.53 9.11
C THR A 68 12.74 5.53 9.80
N ARG A 69 13.09 5.75 11.07
CA ARG A 69 13.92 4.81 11.84
C ARG A 69 13.23 3.45 12.03
N TYR A 70 11.93 3.45 12.32
CA TYR A 70 11.13 2.22 12.45
C TYR A 70 11.14 1.41 11.15
N LEU A 71 10.86 2.07 10.01
CA LEU A 71 10.89 1.42 8.70
C LEU A 71 12.31 0.91 8.35
N GLN A 72 13.35 1.71 8.60
CA GLN A 72 14.74 1.29 8.40
C GLN A 72 15.10 0.07 9.27
N GLN A 73 14.64 0.01 10.52
CA GLN A 73 14.91 -1.11 11.42
C GLN A 73 14.25 -2.41 10.93
N ILE A 74 13.00 -2.33 10.45
CA ILE A 74 12.30 -3.46 9.83
C ILE A 74 13.09 -3.93 8.60
N THR A 75 13.42 -3.02 7.69
CA THR A 75 14.14 -3.36 6.46
C THR A 75 15.51 -3.97 6.77
N CYS A 76 16.28 -3.41 7.69
CA CYS A 76 17.57 -3.95 8.12
C CYS A 76 17.47 -5.34 8.76
N THR A 77 16.39 -5.61 9.50
CA THR A 77 16.12 -6.94 10.04
C THR A 77 15.92 -7.96 8.92
N LEU A 78 15.23 -7.58 7.84
CA LEU A 78 14.99 -8.44 6.69
C LEU A 78 16.25 -8.65 5.84
N VAL A 79 17.01 -7.60 5.55
CA VAL A 79 18.18 -7.69 4.66
C VAL A 79 19.46 -8.18 5.35
N ALA A 80 19.46 -8.29 6.68
CA ALA A 80 20.59 -8.76 7.50
C ALA A 80 21.92 -8.05 7.14
N ASP A 81 22.92 -8.79 6.67
CA ASP A 81 24.27 -8.29 6.39
C ASP A 81 24.32 -7.22 5.29
N HIS A 82 23.25 -7.08 4.50
CA HIS A 82 23.11 -6.02 3.49
C HIS A 82 22.61 -4.69 4.06
N CYS A 83 22.25 -4.60 5.35
CA CYS A 83 21.73 -3.38 5.97
C CYS A 83 22.58 -2.10 5.72
N PRO A 84 23.93 -2.13 5.74
CA PRO A 84 24.74 -0.95 5.42
C PRO A 84 24.54 -0.44 3.98
N ASP A 85 24.07 -1.30 3.09
CA ASP A 85 23.80 -0.99 1.69
C ASP A 85 22.34 -0.57 1.47
N VAL A 86 21.52 -0.39 2.50
CA VAL A 86 20.10 -0.05 2.34
C VAL A 86 19.73 1.31 2.95
N ARG A 87 18.98 2.12 2.18
CA ARG A 87 18.44 3.42 2.62
C ARG A 87 16.94 3.48 2.36
N VAL A 88 16.16 3.64 3.41
CA VAL A 88 14.69 3.71 3.33
C VAL A 88 14.21 5.16 3.26
N HIS A 89 13.30 5.43 2.33
CA HIS A 89 12.66 6.73 2.15
C HIS A 89 11.13 6.58 2.12
N LEU A 90 10.44 7.32 2.98
CA LEU A 90 8.97 7.36 2.99
C LEU A 90 8.48 8.49 2.08
N VAL A 91 7.64 8.14 1.10
CA VAL A 91 7.13 9.06 0.09
C VAL A 91 5.63 9.27 0.31
N ARG A 92 5.24 10.54 0.45
CA ARG A 92 3.84 10.94 0.57
C ARG A 92 3.12 10.80 -0.76
N THR A 93 2.47 9.67 -0.94
CA THR A 93 1.59 9.37 -2.07
C THR A 93 0.52 8.39 -1.58
N PRO A 94 -0.76 8.64 -1.88
CA PRO A 94 -1.85 7.83 -1.35
C PRO A 94 -2.02 6.48 -2.06
N LEU A 95 -1.19 6.17 -3.07
CA LEU A 95 -1.24 4.91 -3.79
C LEU A 95 -0.54 3.78 -3.01
N PHE A 96 -1.07 2.56 -3.13
CA PHE A 96 -0.45 1.35 -2.57
C PHE A 96 0.81 0.99 -3.38
N ASN A 97 2.00 1.21 -2.81
CA ASN A 97 3.24 0.71 -3.43
C ASN A 97 4.44 0.70 -2.47
N ALA A 98 5.45 -0.07 -2.83
CA ALA A 98 6.83 0.07 -2.40
C ALA A 98 7.74 -0.31 -3.58
N ASN A 99 8.99 0.09 -3.55
CA ASN A 99 9.98 -0.36 -4.52
C ASN A 99 11.37 -0.38 -3.91
N MET A 100 12.24 -1.23 -4.47
CA MET A 100 13.66 -1.23 -4.13
C MET A 100 14.53 -1.10 -5.38
N ALA A 101 15.36 -0.06 -5.40
CA ALA A 101 16.29 0.21 -6.47
C ALA A 101 17.53 -0.67 -6.36
N PRO A 102 18.23 -0.95 -7.49
CA PRO A 102 19.43 -1.77 -7.54
C PRO A 102 20.61 -1.23 -6.71
N ASN A 103 20.64 0.08 -6.42
CA ASN A 103 21.66 0.65 -5.54
C ASN A 103 21.34 0.47 -4.05
N GLY A 104 20.20 -0.14 -3.68
CA GLY A 104 19.73 -0.36 -2.30
C GLY A 104 18.86 0.76 -1.72
N MET A 105 18.47 1.76 -2.52
CA MET A 105 17.45 2.73 -2.12
C MET A 105 16.07 2.06 -2.14
N MET A 106 15.36 2.08 -1.01
CA MET A 106 13.99 1.61 -0.90
C MET A 106 13.04 2.79 -0.75
N GLN A 107 11.95 2.82 -1.53
CA GLN A 107 10.85 3.76 -1.34
C GLN A 107 9.63 3.02 -0.81
N ILE A 108 9.02 3.59 0.24
CA ILE A 108 7.77 3.12 0.82
C ILE A 108 6.76 4.23 0.64
N TRP A 109 5.56 3.92 0.15
CA TRP A 109 4.55 4.94 -0.10
C TRP A 109 3.54 5.00 1.05
N THR A 110 3.09 6.20 1.42
CA THR A 110 2.14 6.37 2.53
C THR A 110 0.82 5.61 2.32
N GLY A 111 0.40 5.42 1.06
CA GLY A 111 -0.77 4.62 0.72
C GLY A 111 -0.62 3.13 1.01
N LEU A 112 0.62 2.59 1.02
CA LEU A 112 0.90 1.24 1.53
C LEU A 112 0.68 1.18 3.03
N LEU A 113 1.27 2.12 3.79
CA LEU A 113 1.12 2.18 5.26
C LEU A 113 -0.33 2.39 5.70
N LEU A 114 -1.14 3.07 4.90
CA LEU A 114 -2.57 3.25 5.18
C LEU A 114 -3.39 1.94 5.02
N ARG A 115 -2.95 1.03 4.15
CA ARG A 115 -3.74 -0.16 3.74
C ARG A 115 -3.39 -1.43 4.49
N VAL A 116 -2.15 -1.57 4.93
CA VAL A 116 -1.71 -2.69 5.77
C VAL A 116 -2.13 -2.46 7.22
N GLU A 117 -2.50 -3.52 7.92
CA GLU A 117 -3.12 -3.45 9.24
C GLU A 117 -2.16 -3.81 10.39
N ASN A 118 -0.97 -4.34 10.03
CA ASN A 118 0.06 -4.76 10.98
C ASN A 118 1.47 -4.79 10.33
N GLU A 119 2.50 -4.92 11.16
CA GLU A 119 3.91 -4.95 10.74
C GLU A 119 4.23 -6.15 9.81
N ALA A 120 3.65 -7.33 10.06
CA ALA A 120 3.88 -8.50 9.21
C ALA A 120 3.33 -8.33 7.78
N GLN A 121 2.20 -7.63 7.63
CA GLN A 121 1.67 -7.27 6.30
C GLN A 121 2.59 -6.27 5.58
N LEU A 122 3.12 -5.27 6.28
CA LEU A 122 4.14 -4.37 5.72
C LEU A 122 5.37 -5.17 5.29
N VAL A 123 5.86 -6.05 6.17
CA VAL A 123 7.03 -6.91 5.94
C VAL A 123 6.82 -7.86 4.77
N ALA A 124 5.60 -8.33 4.49
CA ALA A 124 5.32 -9.13 3.31
C ALA A 124 5.64 -8.37 2.02
N VAL A 125 5.21 -7.11 1.93
CA VAL A 125 5.50 -6.25 0.77
C VAL A 125 6.98 -5.91 0.70
N LEU A 126 7.59 -5.51 1.82
CA LEU A 126 9.03 -5.16 1.83
C LEU A 126 9.92 -6.37 1.54
N GLY A 127 9.56 -7.55 2.05
CA GLY A 127 10.27 -8.80 1.80
C GLY A 127 10.25 -9.18 0.32
N HIS A 128 9.11 -8.97 -0.36
CA HIS A 128 9.00 -9.14 -1.81
C HIS A 128 9.94 -8.19 -2.58
N GLU A 129 9.94 -6.90 -2.25
CA GLU A 129 10.83 -5.90 -2.87
C GLU A 129 12.32 -6.21 -2.62
N ILE A 130 12.66 -6.64 -1.40
CA ILE A 130 14.01 -7.12 -1.07
C ILE A 130 14.36 -8.36 -1.90
N GLY A 131 13.39 -9.24 -2.14
CA GLY A 131 13.53 -10.38 -3.05
C GLY A 131 14.01 -9.94 -4.43
N HIS A 132 13.37 -8.94 -5.03
CA HIS A 132 13.80 -8.36 -6.32
C HIS A 132 15.22 -7.77 -6.27
N TYR A 133 15.56 -7.10 -5.17
CA TYR A 133 16.88 -6.51 -4.98
C TYR A 133 17.98 -7.57 -4.87
N LEU A 134 17.80 -8.57 -3.99
CA LEU A 134 18.79 -9.62 -3.73
C LEU A 134 18.98 -10.55 -4.93
N GLU A 135 17.91 -10.85 -5.67
CA GLU A 135 17.95 -11.62 -6.92
C GLU A 135 18.39 -10.80 -8.14
N ARG A 136 18.66 -9.49 -7.96
CA ARG A 136 19.15 -8.56 -9.01
C ARG A 136 18.23 -8.49 -10.23
N HIS A 137 16.91 -8.61 -10.03
CA HIS A 137 15.93 -8.59 -11.12
C HIS A 137 15.96 -7.30 -11.95
N SER A 138 16.26 -6.14 -11.36
CA SER A 138 16.43 -4.89 -12.13
C SER A 138 17.57 -4.96 -13.14
N LEU A 139 18.68 -5.63 -12.80
CA LEU A 139 19.81 -5.80 -13.71
C LEU A 139 19.46 -6.79 -14.83
N GLU A 140 18.76 -7.88 -14.50
CA GLU A 140 18.24 -8.82 -15.49
C GLU A 140 17.33 -8.12 -16.51
N ARG A 141 16.41 -7.26 -16.04
CA ARG A 141 15.51 -6.47 -16.89
C ARG A 141 16.25 -5.45 -17.75
N LEU A 142 17.31 -4.83 -17.23
CA LEU A 142 18.16 -3.92 -18.03
C LEU A 142 18.90 -4.66 -19.15
N ARG A 143 19.33 -5.89 -18.88
CA ARG A 143 20.05 -6.74 -19.83
C ARG A 143 19.14 -7.35 -20.90
N ASP A 144 17.85 -7.49 -20.62
CA ASP A 144 16.84 -7.88 -21.60
C ASP A 144 16.73 -6.85 -22.73
N ALA A 145 17.25 -7.22 -23.91
CA ALA A 145 17.37 -6.35 -25.08
C ALA A 145 16.01 -5.81 -25.57
N LYS A 146 14.91 -6.52 -25.30
CA LYS A 146 13.57 -6.08 -25.72
C LYS A 146 13.04 -4.89 -24.92
N ASN A 147 13.51 -4.73 -23.68
CA ASN A 147 12.89 -3.82 -22.70
C ASN A 147 13.83 -2.73 -22.17
N ARG A 148 15.11 -2.73 -22.57
CA ARG A 148 16.14 -1.82 -22.03
C ARG A 148 15.77 -0.33 -22.04
N ALA A 149 15.34 0.20 -23.17
CA ALA A 149 15.05 1.64 -23.32
C ALA A 149 13.86 2.06 -22.46
N ALA A 150 12.80 1.24 -22.47
CA ALA A 150 11.66 1.46 -21.63
C ALA A 150 12.09 1.39 -20.14
N PHE A 151 12.82 0.34 -19.74
CA PHE A 151 13.24 0.16 -18.35
C PHE A 151 14.10 1.32 -17.82
N ALA A 152 14.96 1.91 -18.67
CA ALA A 152 15.69 3.12 -18.32
C ALA A 152 14.78 4.33 -18.04
N GLN A 153 13.67 4.46 -18.76
CA GLN A 153 12.66 5.50 -18.51
C GLN A 153 11.93 5.28 -17.17
N PHE A 154 11.60 4.03 -16.84
CA PHE A 154 11.00 3.67 -15.55
C PHE A 154 11.88 4.04 -14.37
N LEU A 155 13.17 3.75 -14.47
CA LEU A 155 14.14 4.10 -13.44
C LEU A 155 14.17 5.61 -13.17
N GLY A 156 14.00 6.44 -14.21
CA GLY A 156 13.85 7.90 -14.05
C GLY A 156 12.64 8.35 -13.23
N LEU A 157 11.62 7.50 -13.06
CA LEU A 157 10.44 7.83 -12.26
C LEU A 157 10.70 7.78 -10.75
N PHE A 158 11.75 7.09 -10.30
CA PHE A 158 12.09 7.01 -8.87
C PHE A 158 12.37 8.39 -8.27
N GLY A 159 12.90 9.34 -9.04
CA GLY A 159 13.13 10.72 -8.58
C GLY A 159 11.99 11.69 -8.90
N ALA A 160 11.00 11.29 -9.71
CA ALA A 160 9.89 12.12 -10.18
C ALA A 160 8.61 11.96 -9.31
N VAL A 161 8.78 11.86 -7.99
CA VAL A 161 7.67 11.69 -7.05
C VAL A 161 6.73 12.92 -7.11
N GLY A 162 5.42 12.68 -7.25
CA GLY A 162 4.38 13.72 -7.40
C GLY A 162 3.69 13.75 -8.77
N ALA A 163 4.25 13.11 -9.80
CA ALA A 163 3.65 13.00 -11.13
C ALA A 163 2.77 11.75 -11.28
N LEU A 164 1.77 11.59 -10.40
CA LEU A 164 0.94 10.37 -10.32
C LEU A 164 0.27 9.98 -11.65
N GLY A 165 -0.09 10.96 -12.49
CA GLY A 165 -0.66 10.70 -13.82
C GLY A 165 0.32 10.07 -14.82
N GLN A 166 1.62 10.35 -14.72
CA GLN A 166 2.65 9.76 -15.59
C GLN A 166 2.99 8.32 -15.18
N LEU A 167 2.88 8.02 -13.88
CA LEU A 167 3.07 6.67 -13.33
C LEU A 167 2.07 5.66 -13.95
N GLY A 168 0.79 6.01 -14.06
CA GLY A 168 -0.23 5.12 -14.63
C GLY A 168 -0.04 4.80 -16.11
N MET A 169 0.47 5.75 -16.91
CA MET A 169 0.68 5.55 -18.35
C MET A 169 1.89 4.66 -18.66
N LEU A 170 2.89 4.67 -17.79
CA LEU A 170 4.17 4.03 -18.04
C LEU A 170 4.26 2.65 -17.40
N ALA A 171 3.51 2.38 -16.33
CA ALA A 171 3.73 1.20 -15.50
C ALA A 171 3.55 -0.16 -16.23
N GLY A 172 2.70 -0.24 -17.26
CA GLY A 172 2.49 -1.48 -18.02
C GLY A 172 3.68 -1.96 -18.88
N ALA A 173 4.69 -1.10 -19.12
CA ALA A 173 5.89 -1.46 -19.88
C ALA A 173 7.02 -2.05 -19.00
N PHE A 174 6.81 -2.15 -17.68
CA PHE A 174 7.87 -2.37 -16.68
C PHE A 174 7.66 -3.56 -15.76
N SER A 175 6.70 -4.42 -16.08
CA SER A 175 6.39 -5.59 -15.27
C SER A 175 7.57 -6.55 -15.14
N PHE A 176 7.81 -7.12 -13.97
CA PHE A 176 8.69 -8.28 -13.85
C PHE A 176 8.05 -9.53 -14.48
N SER A 177 8.89 -10.50 -14.86
CA SER A 177 8.38 -11.77 -15.40
C SER A 177 7.73 -12.62 -14.30
N ARG A 178 6.84 -13.56 -14.66
CA ARG A 178 6.25 -14.50 -13.69
C ARG A 178 7.31 -15.26 -12.88
N GLU A 179 8.41 -15.65 -13.53
CA GLU A 179 9.53 -16.33 -12.86
C GLU A 179 10.23 -15.44 -11.83
N GLN A 180 10.43 -14.16 -12.15
CA GLN A 180 11.01 -13.18 -11.24
C GLN A 180 10.10 -12.94 -10.03
N GLU A 181 8.79 -12.78 -10.25
CA GLU A 181 7.80 -12.66 -9.18
C GLU A 181 7.82 -13.89 -8.25
N THR A 182 7.84 -15.10 -8.81
CA THR A 182 7.90 -16.34 -8.02
C THR A 182 9.20 -16.44 -7.20
N ARG A 183 10.36 -16.07 -7.77
CA ARG A 183 11.63 -16.03 -7.01
C ARG A 183 11.59 -15.00 -5.88
N ALA A 184 11.06 -13.81 -6.16
CA ALA A 184 10.91 -12.75 -5.17
C ALA A 184 9.95 -13.16 -4.03
N ASP A 185 8.82 -13.79 -4.34
CA ASP A 185 7.87 -14.30 -3.34
C ASP A 185 8.49 -15.39 -2.46
N ARG A 186 9.22 -16.35 -3.06
CA ARG A 186 9.92 -17.41 -2.29
C ARG A 186 10.98 -16.83 -1.36
N LEU A 187 11.85 -15.95 -1.86
CA LEU A 187 12.89 -15.32 -1.05
C LEU A 187 12.25 -14.44 0.02
N GLY A 188 11.31 -13.57 -0.34
CA GLY A 188 10.55 -12.74 0.59
C GLY A 188 9.95 -13.56 1.74
N MET A 189 9.27 -14.67 1.44
CA MET A 189 8.71 -15.55 2.48
C MET A 189 9.79 -16.14 3.41
N ARG A 190 10.95 -16.53 2.87
CA ARG A 190 12.08 -16.99 3.71
C ARG A 190 12.56 -15.87 4.64
N LEU A 191 12.69 -14.64 4.14
CA LEU A 191 13.11 -13.48 4.94
C LEU A 191 12.10 -13.18 6.05
N MET A 192 10.79 -13.22 5.75
CA MET A 192 9.73 -13.04 6.75
C MET A 192 9.82 -14.09 7.86
N ARG A 193 9.92 -15.37 7.48
CA ARG A 193 10.02 -16.49 8.42
C ARG A 193 11.26 -16.38 9.29
N ARG A 194 12.42 -16.05 8.71
CA ARG A 194 13.67 -15.83 9.44
C ARG A 194 13.55 -14.71 10.47
N ALA A 195 12.87 -13.62 10.11
CA ALA A 195 12.62 -12.49 11.01
C ALA A 195 11.47 -12.73 12.01
N GLY A 196 10.90 -13.95 12.03
CA GLY A 196 9.88 -14.40 12.98
C GLY A 196 8.47 -13.89 12.71
N TYR A 197 8.18 -13.39 11.50
CA TYR A 197 6.87 -12.87 11.12
C TYR A 197 5.92 -13.96 10.62
N ASP A 198 4.61 -13.72 10.79
CA ASP A 198 3.56 -14.58 10.24
C ASP A 198 3.49 -14.43 8.70
N GLY A 199 3.97 -15.45 7.98
CA GLY A 199 4.00 -15.47 6.52
C GLY A 199 2.62 -15.43 5.87
N ARG A 200 1.57 -15.89 6.55
CA ARG A 200 0.19 -15.91 6.01
C ARG A 200 -0.35 -14.50 5.75
N GLN A 201 0.24 -13.49 6.38
CA GLN A 201 -0.10 -12.09 6.16
C GLN A 201 0.18 -11.64 4.71
N ALA A 202 1.10 -12.29 3.99
CA ALA A 202 1.34 -11.99 2.57
C ALA A 202 0.10 -12.29 1.70
N ALA A 203 -0.55 -13.43 1.92
CA ALA A 203 -1.78 -13.79 1.21
C ALA A 203 -2.94 -12.85 1.58
N ILE A 204 -3.02 -12.40 2.84
CA ILE A 204 -4.03 -11.44 3.29
C ILE A 204 -3.85 -10.08 2.60
N VAL A 205 -2.61 -9.58 2.47
CA VAL A 205 -2.33 -8.35 1.73
C VAL A 205 -2.78 -8.47 0.28
N TRP A 206 -2.48 -9.60 -0.36
CA TRP A 206 -2.88 -9.87 -1.73
C TRP A 206 -4.41 -9.89 -1.90
N ASP A 207 -5.12 -10.61 -1.02
CA ASP A 207 -6.58 -10.67 -1.00
C ASP A 207 -7.19 -9.27 -0.82
N ASN A 208 -6.66 -8.49 0.13
CA ASN A 208 -7.12 -7.14 0.42
C ASN A 208 -6.93 -6.19 -0.79
N LEU A 209 -5.78 -6.28 -1.46
CA LEU A 209 -5.50 -5.49 -2.66
C LEU A 209 -6.46 -5.84 -3.81
N LEU A 210 -6.68 -7.14 -4.06
CA LEU A 210 -7.59 -7.58 -5.11
C LEU A 210 -9.04 -7.22 -4.79
N ALA A 211 -9.46 -7.32 -3.53
CA ALA A 211 -10.80 -6.93 -3.09
C ALA A 211 -11.06 -5.43 -3.34
N GLU A 212 -10.10 -4.56 -2.97
CA GLU A 212 -10.20 -3.11 -3.21
C GLU A 212 -10.33 -2.80 -4.71
N LEU A 213 -9.49 -3.43 -5.54
CA LEU A 213 -9.42 -3.15 -6.98
C LEU A 213 -10.61 -3.72 -7.79
N ARG A 214 -11.27 -4.77 -7.31
CA ARG A 214 -12.43 -5.37 -7.98
C ARG A 214 -13.68 -4.49 -7.92
N VAL A 215 -13.77 -3.58 -6.94
CA VAL A 215 -14.96 -2.74 -6.73
C VAL A 215 -15.21 -1.79 -7.91
N THR A 216 -14.17 -1.35 -8.61
CA THR A 216 -14.30 -0.51 -9.82
C THR A 216 -14.06 -1.26 -11.12
N GLY A 217 -14.34 -2.57 -11.10
CA GLY A 217 -13.99 -3.57 -12.11
C GLY A 217 -14.19 -3.18 -13.58
N GLY A 218 -13.16 -3.49 -14.35
CA GLY A 218 -13.12 -3.62 -15.81
C GLY A 218 -11.86 -4.43 -16.19
N ASP A 219 -11.65 -4.76 -17.47
CA ASP A 219 -10.52 -5.58 -17.94
C ASP A 219 -9.12 -4.98 -17.65
N ASP A 220 -9.06 -3.72 -17.19
CA ASP A 220 -7.85 -2.92 -16.98
C ASP A 220 -7.43 -2.74 -15.50
N VAL A 221 -7.98 -3.53 -14.57
CA VAL A 221 -7.67 -3.46 -13.12
C VAL A 221 -6.17 -3.44 -12.83
N GLY A 222 -5.37 -4.25 -13.56
CA GLY A 222 -3.90 -4.28 -13.42
C GLY A 222 -3.19 -3.00 -13.87
N LYS A 223 -3.80 -2.18 -14.74
CA LYS A 223 -3.22 -0.93 -15.26
C LYS A 223 -3.44 0.27 -14.33
N ARG A 224 -4.39 0.19 -13.40
CA ARG A 224 -4.76 1.29 -12.49
C ARG A 224 -3.99 1.26 -11.16
N SER A 225 -3.46 0.11 -10.76
CA SER A 225 -2.61 -0.04 -9.57
C SER A 225 -1.13 0.03 -9.98
N PRO A 226 -0.34 1.03 -9.51
CA PRO A 226 1.09 1.07 -9.77
C PRO A 226 1.82 -0.21 -9.35
N MET A 227 1.38 -0.84 -8.25
CA MET A 227 1.89 -2.12 -7.78
C MET A 227 1.63 -3.22 -8.84
N LEU A 228 0.38 -3.45 -9.23
CA LEU A 228 0.07 -4.54 -10.16
C LEU A 228 0.60 -4.34 -11.57
N ALA A 229 0.87 -3.09 -11.95
CA ALA A 229 1.48 -2.77 -13.22
C ALA A 229 2.96 -3.17 -13.27
N THR A 230 3.71 -3.04 -12.15
CA THR A 230 5.09 -3.54 -12.05
C THR A 230 5.16 -5.02 -11.62
N HIS A 231 4.13 -5.52 -10.94
CA HIS A 231 4.01 -6.89 -10.44
C HIS A 231 2.69 -7.53 -10.91
N PRO A 232 2.63 -8.04 -12.15
CA PRO A 232 1.40 -8.60 -12.70
C PRO A 232 0.82 -9.70 -11.80
N PRO A 233 -0.51 -9.74 -11.64
CA PRO A 233 -1.13 -10.79 -10.84
C PRO A 233 -0.86 -12.17 -11.45
N VAL A 234 -0.44 -13.09 -10.58
CA VAL A 234 -0.44 -14.52 -10.88
C VAL A 234 -1.73 -15.09 -10.29
N GLU A 235 -2.54 -15.77 -11.09
CA GLU A 235 -3.86 -16.27 -10.68
C GLU A 235 -3.75 -17.17 -9.43
N SER A 236 -2.67 -17.94 -9.33
CA SER A 236 -2.31 -18.81 -8.20
C SER A 236 -1.49 -18.15 -7.09
N ARG A 237 -1.13 -16.85 -7.20
CA ARG A 237 -0.17 -16.19 -6.27
C ARG A 237 -0.57 -16.34 -4.82
N ARG A 238 -1.87 -16.17 -4.55
CA ARG A 238 -2.45 -16.30 -3.21
C ARG A 238 -2.16 -17.67 -2.60
N ASP A 239 -2.46 -18.72 -3.33
CA ASP A 239 -2.35 -20.11 -2.84
C ASP A 239 -0.89 -20.52 -2.74
N GLU A 240 -0.03 -20.02 -3.64
CA GLU A 240 1.42 -20.16 -3.54
C GLU A 240 1.98 -19.49 -2.28
N LEU A 241 1.56 -18.26 -1.97
CA LEU A 241 1.97 -17.56 -0.74
C LEU A 241 1.53 -18.32 0.52
N LEU A 242 0.31 -18.88 0.54
CA LEU A 242 -0.15 -19.72 1.65
C LEU A 242 0.66 -21.01 1.77
N ALA A 243 0.94 -21.67 0.65
CA ALA A 243 1.78 -22.87 0.64
C ALA A 243 3.20 -22.59 1.15
N LEU A 244 3.79 -21.46 0.75
CA LEU A 244 5.11 -21.02 1.22
C LEU A 244 5.12 -20.62 2.69
N ALA A 245 4.04 -20.03 3.19
CA ALA A 245 3.90 -19.68 4.60
C ALA A 245 3.80 -20.93 5.49
N GLY A 246 3.10 -21.96 5.01
CA GLY A 246 2.82 -23.17 5.77
C GLY A 246 1.99 -22.89 7.04
N ASP A 247 2.07 -23.81 8.01
CA ASP A 247 1.29 -23.73 9.26
C ASP A 247 1.99 -22.93 10.37
N ALA A 248 3.20 -22.43 10.12
CA ALA A 248 4.00 -21.75 11.13
C ALA A 248 3.35 -20.41 11.51
N THR A 249 3.07 -20.22 12.80
CA THR A 249 2.57 -18.96 13.33
C THR A 249 3.75 -18.07 13.76
N GLY A 250 3.75 -16.82 13.31
CA GLY A 250 4.75 -15.82 13.66
C GLY A 250 4.11 -14.57 14.27
N ARG A 251 4.93 -13.56 14.59
CA ARG A 251 4.41 -12.29 15.11
C ARG A 251 3.79 -11.44 14.01
N THR A 252 2.75 -10.69 14.34
CA THR A 252 2.14 -9.71 13.42
C THR A 252 2.61 -8.27 13.66
N GLY A 253 3.03 -7.93 14.89
CA GLY A 253 3.50 -6.57 15.23
C GLY A 253 2.40 -5.49 15.16
N THR A 254 1.13 -5.87 15.34
CA THR A 254 -0.03 -4.98 15.14
C THR A 254 0.04 -3.67 15.95
N GLN A 255 0.26 -3.74 17.26
CA GLN A 255 0.23 -2.54 18.10
C GLN A 255 1.38 -1.58 17.77
N ALA A 256 2.61 -2.10 17.66
CA ALA A 256 3.78 -1.29 17.33
C ALA A 256 3.61 -0.57 15.98
N PHE A 257 3.06 -1.26 14.98
CA PHE A 257 2.74 -0.64 13.70
C PHE A 257 1.69 0.47 13.82
N ARG A 258 0.61 0.22 14.55
CA ARG A 258 -0.47 1.21 14.76
C ARG A 258 0.03 2.45 15.47
N ASP A 259 0.86 2.29 16.49
CA ASP A 259 1.44 3.42 17.25
C ASP A 259 2.31 4.31 16.35
N MET A 260 3.07 3.71 15.43
CA MET A 260 3.91 4.45 14.48
C MET A 260 3.11 5.15 13.37
N VAL A 261 1.94 4.61 12.99
CA VAL A 261 1.09 5.17 11.93
C VAL A 261 0.09 6.20 12.47
N ALA A 262 -0.39 6.03 13.70
CA ALA A 262 -1.46 6.84 14.28
C ALA A 262 -1.26 8.37 14.14
N PRO A 263 -0.06 8.94 14.40
CA PRO A 263 0.15 10.39 14.26
C PRO A 263 -0.05 10.93 12.83
N HIS A 264 0.03 10.08 11.82
CA HIS A 264 -0.04 10.47 10.41
C HIS A 264 -1.34 10.03 9.72
N ARG A 265 -2.07 9.10 10.33
CA ARG A 265 -3.18 8.38 9.69
C ARG A 265 -4.27 9.30 9.17
N LEU A 266 -4.71 10.29 9.95
CA LEU A 266 -5.69 11.28 9.49
C LEU A 266 -5.23 12.03 8.23
N ALA A 267 -3.96 12.45 8.16
CA ALA A 267 -3.44 13.15 6.99
C ALA A 267 -3.43 12.24 5.74
N TRP A 268 -3.10 10.96 5.90
CA TRP A 268 -3.10 9.99 4.80
C TRP A 268 -4.52 9.59 4.37
N LEU A 269 -5.48 9.49 5.30
CA LEU A 269 -6.90 9.33 4.98
C LEU A 269 -7.39 10.51 4.14
N MET A 270 -7.01 11.74 4.48
CA MET A 270 -7.33 12.91 3.67
C MET A 270 -6.66 12.88 2.29
N ASP A 271 -5.44 12.36 2.17
CA ASP A 271 -4.78 12.17 0.88
C ASP A 271 -5.49 11.08 0.04
N GLU A 272 -6.00 10.03 0.66
CA GLU A 272 -6.80 8.99 0.00
C GLU A 272 -8.10 9.59 -0.55
N ILE A 273 -8.86 10.32 0.28
CA ILE A 273 -10.10 10.99 -0.12
C ILE A 273 -9.88 11.94 -1.32
N ARG A 274 -8.77 12.69 -1.31
CA ARG A 274 -8.40 13.62 -2.39
C ARG A 274 -8.11 12.93 -3.73
N ARG A 275 -7.91 11.62 -3.77
CA ARG A 275 -7.77 10.88 -5.03
C ARG A 275 -9.05 10.90 -5.86
N GLY A 276 -10.20 11.10 -5.23
CA GLY A 276 -11.51 11.08 -5.90
C GLY A 276 -11.96 9.69 -6.38
N GLN A 277 -11.25 8.63 -6.00
CA GLN A 277 -11.60 7.23 -6.29
C GLN A 277 -12.53 6.73 -5.19
N PHE A 278 -13.76 7.24 -5.18
CA PHE A 278 -14.66 7.12 -4.02
C PHE A 278 -15.07 5.67 -3.75
N GLU A 279 -15.32 4.85 -4.76
CA GLU A 279 -15.71 3.44 -4.58
C GLU A 279 -14.58 2.61 -3.95
N GLU A 280 -13.35 2.76 -4.44
CA GLU A 280 -12.18 2.11 -3.84
C GLU A 280 -11.90 2.63 -2.43
N SER A 281 -12.08 3.93 -2.21
CA SER A 281 -11.92 4.54 -0.88
C SER A 281 -12.94 3.96 0.09
N LEU A 282 -14.21 3.79 -0.31
CA LEU A 282 -15.23 3.15 0.52
C LEU A 282 -14.90 1.68 0.78
N ALA A 283 -14.41 0.94 -0.21
CA ALA A 283 -13.99 -0.45 -0.05
C ALA A 283 -12.88 -0.58 1.00
N LEU A 284 -11.85 0.27 0.91
CA LEU A 284 -10.77 0.37 1.89
C LEU A 284 -11.29 0.70 3.28
N LEU A 285 -12.07 1.78 3.41
CA LEU A 285 -12.55 2.28 4.69
C LEU A 285 -13.49 1.27 5.38
N ASN A 286 -14.35 0.59 4.61
CA ASN A 286 -15.22 -0.45 5.15
C ASN A 286 -14.43 -1.65 5.65
N ARG A 287 -13.39 -2.09 4.93
CA ARG A 287 -12.50 -3.15 5.41
C ARG A 287 -11.79 -2.74 6.70
N LEU A 288 -11.19 -1.55 6.73
CA LEU A 288 -10.48 -1.05 7.90
C LEU A 288 -11.43 -0.88 9.10
N ALA A 289 -12.65 -0.38 8.90
CA ALA A 289 -13.63 -0.24 9.97
C ALA A 289 -14.17 -1.59 10.46
N GLY A 290 -14.32 -2.59 9.57
CA GLY A 290 -14.80 -3.92 9.94
C GLY A 290 -13.80 -4.76 10.73
N ASN A 291 -12.50 -4.53 10.52
CA ASN A 291 -11.43 -5.29 11.17
C ASN A 291 -10.96 -4.67 12.51
N ASN A 292 -11.49 -3.50 12.87
CA ASN A 292 -11.00 -2.72 14.02
C ASN A 292 -12.17 -2.29 14.93
N PRO A 293 -11.89 -1.99 16.21
CA PRO A 293 -12.87 -1.31 17.06
C PRO A 293 -13.35 0.01 16.40
N PRO A 294 -14.54 0.51 16.76
CA PRO A 294 -15.05 1.78 16.26
C PRO A 294 -13.99 2.89 16.38
N ASP A 295 -13.74 3.55 15.26
CA ASP A 295 -12.64 4.50 15.10
C ASP A 295 -13.16 5.81 14.49
N ALA A 296 -12.99 6.91 15.23
CA ALA A 296 -13.52 8.20 14.84
C ALA A 296 -12.89 8.75 13.55
N GLU A 297 -11.61 8.44 13.27
CA GLU A 297 -10.95 8.90 12.03
C GLU A 297 -11.46 8.12 10.82
N LEU A 298 -11.68 6.81 10.95
CA LEU A 298 -12.24 5.99 9.87
C LEU A 298 -13.69 6.35 9.56
N LEU A 299 -14.51 6.58 10.59
CA LEU A 299 -15.89 7.04 10.44
C LEU A 299 -15.92 8.43 9.80
N PHE A 300 -15.10 9.37 10.29
CA PHE A 300 -14.97 10.69 9.66
C PHE A 300 -14.57 10.58 8.18
N ALA A 301 -13.56 9.76 7.86
CA ALA A 301 -13.08 9.60 6.50
C ALA A 301 -14.17 9.00 5.59
N ARG A 302 -14.92 8.00 6.07
CA ARG A 302 -16.02 7.38 5.31
C ARG A 302 -17.17 8.37 5.10
N GLY A 303 -17.51 9.12 6.13
CA GLY A 303 -18.47 10.23 6.06
C GLY A 303 -18.06 11.29 5.03
N GLU A 304 -16.77 11.66 4.98
CA GLU A 304 -16.24 12.59 3.98
C GLU A 304 -16.33 12.03 2.56
N VAL A 305 -16.06 10.74 2.36
CA VAL A 305 -16.21 10.11 1.04
C VAL A 305 -17.67 10.17 0.59
N TYR A 306 -18.63 9.81 1.45
CA TYR A 306 -20.06 9.96 1.13
C TYR A 306 -20.43 11.41 0.81
N ARG A 307 -19.99 12.37 1.62
CA ARG A 307 -20.28 13.80 1.40
C ARG A 307 -19.76 14.29 0.04
N LEU A 308 -18.56 13.86 -0.35
CA LEU A 308 -17.92 14.29 -1.59
C LEU A 308 -18.44 13.55 -2.82
N ARG A 309 -18.77 12.26 -2.69
CA ARG A 309 -19.39 11.47 -3.76
C ARG A 309 -20.79 11.98 -4.07
N ASN A 310 -21.54 12.38 -3.03
CA ASN A 310 -22.85 13.02 -3.12
C ASN A 310 -23.83 12.27 -4.04
N ASP A 311 -23.83 10.94 -3.95
CA ASP A 311 -24.80 10.09 -4.63
C ASP A 311 -26.10 9.95 -3.80
N THR A 312 -27.08 9.23 -4.32
CA THR A 312 -28.32 8.91 -3.63
C THR A 312 -28.04 8.26 -2.27
N ASP A 313 -28.72 8.75 -1.23
CA ASP A 313 -28.56 8.38 0.19
C ASP A 313 -27.23 8.77 0.86
N ASP A 314 -26.24 9.29 0.12
CA ASP A 314 -24.91 9.57 0.70
C ASP A 314 -24.95 10.69 1.74
N ALA A 315 -25.79 11.71 1.56
CA ALA A 315 -25.95 12.76 2.57
C ALA A 315 -26.38 12.17 3.92
N ARG A 316 -27.33 11.22 3.92
CA ARG A 316 -27.80 10.54 5.13
C ARG A 316 -26.70 9.68 5.75
N LYS A 317 -26.01 8.86 4.95
CA LYS A 317 -24.89 8.02 5.42
C LYS A 317 -23.74 8.86 5.99
N SER A 318 -23.44 9.98 5.35
CA SER A 318 -22.41 10.91 5.79
C SER A 318 -22.75 11.51 7.15
N VAL A 319 -23.99 12.00 7.35
CA VAL A 319 -24.44 12.51 8.65
C VAL A 319 -24.37 11.44 9.73
N GLU A 320 -24.76 10.20 9.43
CA GLU A 320 -24.69 9.05 10.35
C GLU A 320 -23.25 8.79 10.81
N ASP A 321 -22.32 8.64 9.86
CA ASP A 321 -20.90 8.41 10.14
C ASP A 321 -20.25 9.57 10.91
N LEU A 322 -20.52 10.81 10.51
CA LEU A 322 -19.94 12.00 11.15
C LEU A 322 -20.44 12.17 12.59
N ARG A 323 -21.73 11.90 12.85
CA ARG A 323 -22.28 11.90 14.21
C ARG A 323 -21.67 10.79 15.06
N GLN A 324 -21.57 9.58 14.52
CA GLN A 324 -20.95 8.47 15.23
C GLN A 324 -19.48 8.77 15.55
N ALA A 325 -18.73 9.39 14.63
CA ALA A 325 -17.36 9.84 14.89
C ALA A 325 -17.28 10.84 16.06
N ILE A 326 -18.23 11.78 16.12
CA ILE A 326 -18.33 12.76 17.21
C ILE A 326 -18.68 12.10 18.54
N ASP A 327 -19.61 11.14 18.55
CA ASP A 327 -20.07 10.43 19.75
C ASP A 327 -18.97 9.56 20.38
N LEU A 328 -17.96 9.14 19.60
CA LEU A 328 -16.75 8.48 20.12
C LEU A 328 -15.82 9.44 20.92
N GLY A 329 -16.14 10.73 20.99
CA GLY A 329 -15.56 11.69 21.95
C GLY A 329 -14.25 12.36 21.53
N ARG A 330 -13.62 11.92 20.43
CA ARG A 330 -12.40 12.54 19.87
C ARG A 330 -12.40 12.57 18.34
N PRO A 331 -13.43 13.17 17.69
CA PRO A 331 -13.45 13.27 16.24
C PRO A 331 -12.33 14.21 15.74
N PRO A 332 -11.85 14.03 14.50
CA PRO A 332 -11.20 15.12 13.78
C PRO A 332 -12.11 16.35 13.79
N ALA A 333 -11.59 17.53 14.15
CA ALA A 333 -12.39 18.77 14.20
C ALA A 333 -13.10 19.07 12.87
N LEU A 334 -12.51 18.62 11.75
CA LEU A 334 -13.11 18.69 10.41
C LEU A 334 -14.49 18.02 10.31
N ALA A 335 -14.81 17.05 11.19
CA ALA A 335 -16.11 16.39 11.22
C ALA A 335 -17.25 17.40 11.47
N TYR A 336 -17.04 18.37 12.36
CA TYR A 336 -18.00 19.43 12.65
C TYR A 336 -18.22 20.34 11.43
N ARG A 337 -17.15 20.71 10.73
CA ARG A 337 -17.26 21.50 9.49
C ARG A 337 -18.10 20.75 8.45
N SER A 338 -17.81 19.48 8.24
CA SER A 338 -18.49 18.65 7.24
C SER A 338 -19.96 18.44 7.57
N LEU A 339 -20.27 18.23 8.85
CA LEU A 339 -21.64 18.11 9.34
C LEU A 339 -22.41 19.43 9.15
N GLY A 340 -21.77 20.57 9.43
CA GLY A 340 -22.36 21.89 9.19
C GLY A 340 -22.68 22.15 7.72
N LEU A 341 -21.77 21.76 6.81
CA LEU A 341 -22.01 21.88 5.36
C LEU A 341 -23.19 21.03 4.89
N LEU A 342 -23.31 19.80 5.40
CA LEU A 342 -24.43 18.90 5.09
C LEU A 342 -25.75 19.46 5.62
N HIS A 343 -25.80 19.89 6.88
CA HIS A 343 -26.99 20.49 7.47
C HIS A 343 -27.41 21.75 6.71
N LYS A 344 -26.45 22.60 6.31
CA LYS A 344 -26.72 23.77 5.47
C LYS A 344 -27.30 23.39 4.11
N GLN A 345 -26.79 22.34 3.47
CA GLN A 345 -27.32 21.82 2.20
C GLN A 345 -28.73 21.26 2.34
N MET A 346 -29.07 20.68 3.49
CA MET A 346 -30.40 20.14 3.80
C MET A 346 -31.41 21.20 4.30
N GLY A 347 -30.98 22.46 4.48
CA GLY A 347 -31.84 23.54 5.02
C GLY A 347 -32.02 23.49 6.54
N GLU A 348 -31.20 22.74 7.25
CA GLU A 348 -31.24 22.54 8.70
C GLU A 348 -30.37 23.61 9.39
N SER A 349 -30.84 24.87 9.36
CA SER A 349 -30.03 26.04 9.71
C SER A 349 -29.46 26.03 11.13
N ALA A 350 -30.26 25.60 12.12
CA ALA A 350 -29.83 25.54 13.52
C ALA A 350 -28.70 24.52 13.71
N GLN A 351 -28.88 23.30 13.19
CA GLN A 351 -27.88 22.24 13.28
C GLN A 351 -26.61 22.61 12.50
N ALA A 352 -26.75 23.28 11.36
CA ALA A 352 -25.63 23.77 10.58
C ALA A 352 -24.80 24.80 11.37
N ARG A 353 -25.49 25.75 12.01
CA ARG A 353 -24.88 26.79 12.85
C ARG A 353 -24.11 26.18 14.02
N ASP A 354 -24.74 25.30 14.79
CA ASP A 354 -24.13 24.66 15.96
C ASP A 354 -22.84 23.91 15.58
N ALA A 355 -22.88 23.16 14.46
CA ALA A 355 -21.72 22.43 13.98
C ALA A 355 -20.58 23.37 13.52
N PHE A 356 -20.89 24.47 12.84
CA PHE A 356 -19.89 25.46 12.44
C PHE A 356 -19.27 26.20 13.62
N GLU A 357 -20.06 26.59 14.62
CA GLU A 357 -19.55 27.21 15.85
C GLU A 357 -18.61 26.26 16.60
N LYS A 358 -18.96 24.97 16.67
CA LYS A 358 -18.08 23.95 17.26
C LYS A 358 -16.78 23.78 16.46
N TYR A 359 -16.84 23.76 15.13
CA TYR A 359 -15.64 23.73 14.28
C TYR A 359 -14.71 24.93 14.55
N LEU A 360 -15.27 26.14 14.60
CA LEU A 360 -14.51 27.37 14.85
C LEU A 360 -13.92 27.43 16.26
N ALA A 361 -14.57 26.80 17.24
CA ALA A 361 -14.03 26.69 18.59
C ALA A 361 -12.81 25.76 18.65
N GLU A 362 -12.82 24.66 17.89
CA GLU A 362 -11.70 23.70 17.85
C GLU A 362 -10.55 24.16 16.94
N LEU A 363 -10.85 24.84 15.84
CA LEU A 363 -9.87 25.31 14.84
C LEU A 363 -10.13 26.77 14.42
N PRO A 364 -9.92 27.76 15.32
CA PRO A 364 -10.24 29.17 15.07
C PRO A 364 -9.43 29.79 13.92
N ASP A 365 -8.22 29.29 13.70
CA ASP A 365 -7.25 29.78 12.71
C ASP A 365 -7.17 28.92 11.45
N ALA A 366 -8.13 28.01 11.24
CA ALA A 366 -8.20 27.25 10.00
C ALA A 366 -8.29 28.18 8.78
N ALA A 367 -7.67 27.76 7.65
CA ALA A 367 -7.63 28.57 6.44
C ALA A 367 -9.02 28.95 5.89
N ASP A 368 -10.03 28.12 6.15
CA ASP A 368 -11.43 28.33 5.77
C ASP A 368 -12.28 28.99 6.87
N SER A 369 -11.71 29.32 8.03
CA SER A 369 -12.45 29.87 9.19
C SER A 369 -13.21 31.17 8.86
N GLY A 370 -12.68 32.02 7.97
CA GLY A 370 -13.37 33.21 7.50
C GLY A 370 -14.66 32.91 6.74
N LEU A 371 -14.64 31.90 5.87
CA LEU A 371 -15.82 31.43 5.15
C LEU A 371 -16.84 30.80 6.11
N ILE A 372 -16.38 30.00 7.07
CA ILE A 372 -17.28 29.37 8.03
C ILE A 372 -17.94 30.42 8.96
N ARG A 373 -17.22 31.45 9.39
CA ARG A 373 -17.80 32.59 10.14
C ARG A 373 -18.88 33.31 9.33
N HIS A 374 -18.68 33.45 8.02
CA HIS A 374 -19.69 34.03 7.15
C HIS A 374 -20.95 33.15 7.10
N TYR A 375 -20.82 31.83 6.94
CA TYR A 375 -21.98 30.92 7.01
C TYR A 375 -22.74 31.00 8.33
N VAL A 376 -22.05 31.08 9.47
CA VAL A 376 -22.70 31.27 10.78
C VAL A 376 -23.50 32.58 10.83
N THR A 377 -23.07 33.63 10.13
CA THR A 377 -23.79 34.90 10.08
C THR A 377 -25.02 34.84 9.18
N GLU A 378 -24.95 34.11 8.06
CA GLU A 378 -26.07 33.92 7.13
C GLU A 378 -27.18 33.01 7.71
N LEU A 379 -26.80 32.04 8.53
CA LEU A 379 -27.72 31.14 9.22
C LEU A 379 -28.34 31.88 10.42
N THR A 380 -29.36 32.69 10.13
CA THR A 380 -30.22 33.31 11.16
C THR A 380 -31.01 32.25 11.94
N PRO A 381 -31.30 32.48 13.23
CA PRO A 381 -32.17 31.61 14.03
C PRO A 381 -33.54 31.36 13.41
#